data_AF-A0A3N1PC37-F1
#
_entry.id   AF-A0A3N1PC37-F1
#
_cell.length_a   1.000
_cell.length_b   1.000
_cell.length_c   1.000
_cell.angle_alpha   90.00
_cell.angle_beta   90.00
_cell.angle_gamma   90.00
#
_symmetry.space_group_name_H-M   'P 1'
#
loop_
_entity.id
_entity.type
_entity.pdbx_description
1 polymer ?
#
loop_
_entity_poly.entity_id
_entity_poly.type
_entity_poly.pdbx_seq_one_letter_code
_entity_poly.pdbx_strand_id
1 'polypeptide(L)'
;MSESNTASLLALDEDLIAEYLESNPDFFHRNPRLLERLRLPHGERGSVSLLERQLELARHRHQNLEEEITGLLSVAAHNEQVAVACHRLSLEAMASSSLDQLIALLGEGVRRHLGMEISRLVLCARLAETQHKALQSVYARLEKGAYFGRLTEDEKRLLLGHAPQRAGSLALMPVRKDAELLGIWVIASPDPGHFQPDMDALLISQLCEVVALKIASFGHGRLR
;
A
#
# COMPACT_ATOMS: atom_id res chain seq x y z
N MET A 1 -17.55 67.10 49.84
CA MET A 1 -16.80 67.68 48.71
C MET A 1 -15.59 66.76 48.52
N SER A 2 -15.76 65.72 47.69
CA SER A 2 -15.13 65.61 46.36
C SER A 2 -13.64 65.33 46.55
N GLU A 3 -13.16 64.08 46.46
CA GLU A 3 -12.89 63.39 45.19
C GLU A 3 -13.15 61.88 45.33
N SER A 4 -14.26 61.46 44.75
CA SER A 4 -14.43 60.11 44.21
C SER A 4 -13.91 60.13 42.77
N ASN A 5 -13.53 58.96 42.25
CA ASN A 5 -13.41 58.62 40.81
C ASN A 5 -11.99 58.52 40.22
N THR A 6 -11.32 57.37 40.41
CA THR A 6 -10.32 56.84 39.44
C THR A 6 -9.96 55.36 39.64
N ALA A 7 -10.75 54.57 40.37
CA ALA A 7 -10.40 53.17 40.69
C ALA A 7 -11.27 52.10 39.99
N SER A 8 -12.17 52.48 39.06
CA SER A 8 -13.15 51.54 38.46
C SER A 8 -13.23 51.56 36.93
N LEU A 9 -12.12 51.78 36.23
CA LEU A 9 -12.07 51.59 34.77
C LEU A 9 -11.07 50.48 34.44
N LEU A 10 -11.61 49.39 33.89
CA LEU A 10 -10.92 48.26 33.23
C LEU A 10 -10.53 47.09 34.15
N ALA A 11 -11.52 46.44 34.74
CA ALA A 11 -11.47 44.98 34.75
C ALA A 11 -11.72 44.55 33.29
N LEU A 12 -10.65 44.50 32.49
CA LEU A 12 -10.72 43.94 31.14
C LEU A 12 -11.09 42.46 31.27
N ASP A 13 -12.08 42.04 30.47
CA ASP A 13 -12.51 40.66 30.39
C ASP A 13 -11.39 39.80 29.79
N GLU A 14 -11.10 38.65 30.41
CA GLU A 14 -10.00 37.78 30.00
C GLU A 14 -10.23 37.21 28.60
N ASP A 15 -11.49 36.89 28.27
CA ASP A 15 -11.89 36.39 26.95
C ASP A 15 -11.63 37.43 25.86
N LEU A 16 -11.86 38.70 26.17
CA LEU A 16 -11.67 39.80 25.23
C LEU A 16 -10.18 40.12 25.02
N ILE A 17 -9.35 39.92 26.05
CA ILE A 17 -7.89 39.99 25.90
C ILE A 17 -7.38 38.84 25.03
N ALA A 18 -7.92 37.62 25.21
CA ALA A 18 -7.55 36.45 24.41
C ALA A 18 -7.91 36.66 22.92
N GLU A 19 -9.14 37.06 22.62
CA GLU A 19 -9.59 37.35 21.26
C GLU A 19 -8.79 38.49 20.61
N TYR A 20 -8.42 39.52 21.39
CA TYR A 20 -7.56 40.61 20.92
C TYR A 20 -6.15 40.14 20.57
N LEU A 21 -5.53 39.29 21.40
CA LEU A 21 -4.20 38.75 21.14
C LEU A 21 -4.20 37.77 19.96
N GLU A 22 -5.25 36.96 19.79
CA GLU A 22 -5.41 36.07 18.64
C GLU A 22 -5.56 36.84 17.32
N SER A 23 -6.32 37.94 17.34
CA SER A 23 -6.49 38.81 16.18
C SER A 23 -5.28 39.70 15.89
N ASN A 24 -4.31 39.80 16.81
CA ASN A 24 -3.12 40.65 16.68
C ASN A 24 -1.81 39.91 17.04
N PRO A 25 -1.39 38.92 16.24
CA PRO A 25 -0.21 38.08 16.55
C PRO A 25 1.11 38.86 16.65
N ASP A 26 1.24 39.99 15.96
CA ASP A 26 2.45 40.84 16.01
C ASP A 26 2.50 41.78 17.23
N PHE A 27 1.51 41.73 18.11
CA PHE A 27 1.37 42.65 19.24
C PHE A 27 2.63 42.72 20.12
N PHE A 28 3.25 41.57 20.41
CA PHE A 28 4.47 41.49 21.21
C PHE A 28 5.74 41.87 20.45
N HIS A 29 5.75 41.78 19.11
CA HIS A 29 6.83 42.34 18.28
C HIS A 29 6.83 43.88 18.32
N ARG A 30 5.64 44.49 18.35
CA ARG A 30 5.48 45.95 18.42
C ARG A 30 5.72 46.51 19.82
N ASN A 31 5.56 45.68 20.85
CA ASN A 31 5.69 46.07 22.26
C ASN A 31 6.70 45.20 23.03
N PRO A 32 7.98 45.15 22.63
CA PRO A 32 8.98 44.25 23.22
C PRO A 32 9.23 44.52 24.71
N ARG A 33 9.15 45.79 25.14
CA ARG A 33 9.28 46.19 26.55
C ARG A 33 8.16 45.65 27.43
N LEU A 34 7.01 45.29 26.85
CA LEU A 34 5.89 44.70 27.58
C LEU A 34 6.21 43.23 27.93
N LEU A 35 6.86 42.51 27.00
CA LEU A 35 7.31 41.14 27.18
C LEU A 35 8.36 41.01 28.30
N GLU A 36 9.30 41.96 28.37
CA GLU A 36 10.32 42.03 29.43
C GLU A 36 9.73 42.27 30.83
N ARG A 37 8.56 42.93 30.90
CA ARG A 37 7.88 43.30 32.14
C ARG A 37 6.77 42.33 32.53
N LEU A 38 6.33 41.50 31.59
CA LEU A 38 5.33 40.46 31.83
C LEU A 38 5.97 39.35 32.67
N ARG A 39 5.64 39.37 33.95
CA ARG A 39 5.91 38.25 34.83
C ARG A 39 4.81 37.23 34.62
N LEU A 40 4.97 36.39 33.59
CA LEU A 40 4.22 35.15 33.51
C LEU A 40 4.71 34.30 34.69
N PRO A 41 3.88 34.07 35.73
CA PRO A 41 4.32 33.26 36.85
C PRO A 41 4.68 31.88 36.31
N HIS A 42 5.98 31.60 36.29
CA HIS A 42 6.49 30.26 36.10
C HIS A 42 6.04 29.47 37.33
N GLY A 43 4.91 28.76 37.20
CA GLY A 43 4.61 27.66 38.10
C GLY A 43 5.80 26.71 38.06
N GLU A 44 6.62 26.74 39.12
CA GLU A 44 7.62 25.77 39.55
C GLU A 44 8.42 25.05 38.44
N ARG A 45 9.73 25.34 38.32
CA ARG A 45 10.75 24.55 37.57
C ARG A 45 10.20 23.77 36.35
N GLY A 46 9.98 24.43 35.20
CA GLY A 46 9.62 23.72 33.97
C GLY A 46 8.64 24.42 33.02
N SER A 47 8.63 25.75 32.97
CA SER A 47 7.74 26.49 32.06
C SER A 47 8.36 26.60 30.67
N VAL A 48 7.90 25.76 29.74
CA VAL A 48 8.26 25.79 28.31
C VAL A 48 7.67 27.07 27.68
N SER A 49 8.49 27.86 27.00
CA SER A 49 8.03 29.04 26.26
C SER A 49 6.99 28.65 25.21
N LEU A 50 5.95 29.45 24.99
CA LEU A 50 4.99 29.20 23.89
C LEU A 50 5.72 29.06 22.54
N LEU A 51 6.82 29.79 22.36
CA LEU A 51 7.69 29.67 21.19
C LEU A 51 8.43 28.33 21.16
N GLU A 52 8.93 27.85 22.31
CA GLU A 52 9.55 26.53 22.42
C GLU A 52 8.54 25.41 22.13
N ARG A 53 7.30 25.54 22.64
CA ARG A 53 6.22 24.59 22.36
C ARG A 53 5.79 24.63 20.88
N GLN A 54 5.72 25.82 20.27
CA GLN A 54 5.46 25.94 18.83
C GLN A 54 6.59 25.34 17.99
N LEU A 55 7.86 25.55 18.38
CA LEU A 55 9.02 24.96 17.71
C LEU A 55 9.06 23.44 17.87
N GLU A 56 8.71 22.93 19.05
CA GLU A 56 8.58 21.49 19.30
C GLU A 56 7.49 20.87 18.42
N LEU A 57 6.31 21.48 18.36
CA LEU A 57 5.22 21.02 17.49
C LEU A 57 5.60 21.10 16.00
N ALA A 58 6.31 22.15 15.58
CA ALA A 58 6.79 22.30 14.21
C ALA A 58 7.82 21.21 13.86
N ARG A 59 8.76 20.90 14.76
CA ARG A 59 9.73 19.81 14.60
C ARG A 59 9.04 18.45 14.51
N HIS A 60 8.05 18.20 15.37
CA HIS A 60 7.28 16.96 15.32
C HIS A 60 6.51 16.84 14.00
N ARG A 61 5.90 17.92 13.50
CA ARG A 61 5.24 17.93 12.19
C ARG A 61 6.24 17.70 11.05
N HIS A 62 7.40 18.34 11.10
CA HIS A 62 8.45 18.15 10.11
C HIS A 62 8.91 16.70 10.05
N GLN A 63 9.17 16.09 11.21
CA GLN A 63 9.56 14.69 11.30
C GLN A 63 8.45 13.76 10.77
N ASN A 64 7.19 13.99 11.14
CA ASN A 64 6.07 13.19 10.61
C ASN A 64 5.98 13.29 9.07
N LEU A 65 6.18 14.48 8.51
CA LEU A 65 6.16 14.69 7.06
C LEU A 65 7.36 14.03 6.38
N GLU A 66 8.56 14.07 6.98
CA GLU A 66 9.72 13.35 6.47
C GLU A 66 9.48 11.83 6.47
N GLU A 67 8.87 11.28 7.52
CA GLU A 67 8.47 9.88 7.61
C GLU A 67 7.43 9.52 6.55
N GLU A 68 6.41 10.37 6.36
CA GLU A 68 5.37 10.18 5.33
C GLU A 68 5.96 10.21 3.91
N ILE A 69 6.82 11.19 3.60
CA ILE A 69 7.52 11.29 2.31
C ILE A 69 8.39 10.06 2.08
N THR A 70 9.13 9.62 3.10
CA THR A 70 9.97 8.41 3.00
C THR A 70 9.13 7.17 2.73
N GLY A 71 7.97 7.05 3.38
CA GLY A 71 7.00 6.00 3.13
C GLY A 71 6.48 6.02 1.68
N LEU A 72 6.07 7.19 1.18
CA LEU A 72 5.61 7.35 -0.20
C LEU A 72 6.69 7.01 -1.22
N LEU A 73 7.94 7.45 -0.99
CA LEU A 73 9.08 7.11 -1.85
C LEU A 73 9.35 5.60 -1.87
N SER A 74 9.23 4.92 -0.74
CA SER A 74 9.37 3.46 -0.68
C SER A 74 8.29 2.74 -1.49
N VAL A 75 7.03 3.20 -1.41
CA VAL A 75 5.94 2.65 -2.22
C VAL A 75 6.15 2.92 -3.70
N ALA A 76 6.59 4.12 -4.06
CA ALA A 76 6.90 4.48 -5.45
C ALA A 76 8.01 3.60 -6.03
N ALA A 77 9.10 3.40 -5.29
CA ALA A 77 10.21 2.53 -5.70
C ALA A 77 9.77 1.07 -5.87
N HIS A 78 8.92 0.57 -4.96
CA HIS A 78 8.35 -0.77 -5.10
C HIS A 78 7.47 -0.90 -6.35
N ASN A 79 6.60 0.06 -6.61
CA ASN A 79 5.74 0.07 -7.79
C ASN A 79 6.56 0.14 -9.09
N GLU A 80 7.63 0.93 -9.11
CA GLU A 80 8.56 0.99 -10.25
C GLU A 80 9.23 -0.37 -10.47
N GLN A 81 9.69 -1.04 -9.41
CA GLN A 81 10.24 -2.39 -9.50
C GLN A 81 9.22 -3.38 -10.09
N VAL A 82 7.95 -3.33 -9.65
CA VAL A 82 6.88 -4.18 -10.17
C VAL A 82 6.63 -3.89 -11.66
N ALA A 83 6.59 -2.63 -12.08
CA ALA A 83 6.39 -2.24 -13.47
C ALA A 83 7.52 -2.76 -14.37
N VAL A 84 8.78 -2.57 -13.96
CA VAL A 84 9.96 -3.07 -14.68
C VAL A 84 9.94 -4.59 -14.77
N ALA A 85 9.59 -5.28 -13.68
CA ALA A 85 9.47 -6.74 -13.65
C ALA A 85 8.37 -7.23 -14.61
N CYS A 86 7.18 -6.62 -14.59
CA CYS A 86 6.08 -6.99 -15.46
C CYS A 86 6.44 -6.78 -16.94
N HIS A 87 7.11 -5.68 -17.26
CA HIS A 87 7.58 -5.41 -18.61
C HIS A 87 8.58 -6.48 -19.09
N ARG A 88 9.59 -6.81 -18.27
CA ARG A 88 10.58 -7.86 -18.60
C ARG A 88 9.93 -9.23 -18.79
N LEU A 89 9.07 -9.62 -17.86
CA LEU A 89 8.34 -10.88 -17.94
C LEU A 89 7.44 -10.94 -19.18
N SER A 90 6.87 -9.82 -19.62
CA SER A 90 6.08 -9.76 -20.85
C SER A 90 6.93 -10.06 -22.08
N LEU A 91 8.11 -9.44 -22.18
CA LEU A 91 9.06 -9.68 -23.28
C LEU A 91 9.52 -11.14 -23.31
N GLU A 92 9.90 -11.66 -22.14
CA GLU A 92 10.34 -13.04 -21.98
C GLU A 92 9.23 -14.06 -22.29
N ALA A 93 8.00 -13.79 -21.86
CA ALA A 93 6.82 -14.61 -22.18
C ALA A 93 6.59 -14.64 -23.70
N MET A 94 6.67 -13.49 -24.38
CA MET A 94 6.55 -13.44 -25.84
C MET A 94 7.63 -14.25 -26.57
N ALA A 95 8.86 -14.26 -26.03
CA ALA A 95 9.99 -15.01 -26.59
C ALA A 95 9.93 -16.53 -26.33
N SER A 96 9.11 -16.98 -25.37
CA SER A 96 9.01 -18.41 -25.04
C SER A 96 8.55 -19.27 -26.23
N SER A 97 9.15 -20.45 -26.41
CA SER A 97 8.88 -21.33 -27.56
C SER A 97 7.92 -22.48 -27.25
N SER A 98 7.63 -22.72 -25.96
CA SER A 98 6.68 -23.75 -25.54
C SER A 98 5.93 -23.35 -24.27
N LEU A 99 4.81 -24.03 -24.03
CA LEU A 99 4.01 -23.86 -22.81
C LEU A 99 4.82 -24.19 -21.55
N ASP A 100 5.64 -25.23 -21.58
CA ASP A 100 6.48 -25.61 -20.44
C ASP A 100 7.56 -24.56 -20.14
N GLN A 101 8.16 -23.97 -21.18
CA GLN A 101 9.08 -22.84 -21.01
C GLN A 101 8.37 -21.64 -20.39
N LEU A 102 7.16 -21.30 -20.84
CA LEU A 102 6.38 -20.21 -20.27
C LEU A 102 6.04 -20.45 -18.79
N ILE A 103 5.62 -21.67 -18.43
CA ILE A 103 5.33 -22.04 -17.04
C ILE A 103 6.60 -21.93 -16.17
N ALA A 104 7.73 -22.43 -16.65
CA ALA A 104 9.02 -22.32 -15.94
C ALA A 104 9.43 -20.85 -15.78
N LEU A 105 9.25 -20.05 -16.83
CA LEU A 105 9.56 -18.63 -16.83
C LEU A 105 8.76 -17.86 -15.77
N LEU A 106 7.45 -18.09 -15.68
CA LEU A 106 6.62 -17.41 -14.69
C LEU A 106 6.97 -17.85 -13.25
N GLY A 107 7.33 -19.13 -13.07
CA GLY A 107 7.78 -19.65 -11.78
C GLY A 107 9.10 -19.04 -11.30
N GLU A 108 10.09 -18.94 -12.18
CA GLU A 108 11.43 -18.43 -11.83
C GLU A 108 11.52 -16.90 -11.93
N GLY A 109 10.85 -16.29 -12.90
CA GLY A 109 10.94 -14.87 -13.20
C GLY A 109 10.34 -13.99 -12.09
N VAL A 110 9.27 -14.45 -11.44
CA VAL A 110 8.72 -13.78 -10.24
C VAL A 110 9.71 -13.81 -9.08
N ARG A 111 10.41 -14.91 -8.89
CA ARG A 111 11.49 -14.99 -7.89
C ARG A 111 12.64 -14.04 -8.24
N ARG A 112 13.06 -14.04 -9.51
CA ARG A 112 14.22 -13.26 -9.98
C ARG A 112 13.98 -11.75 -9.92
N HIS A 113 12.78 -11.30 -10.27
CA HIS A 113 12.49 -9.87 -10.45
C HIS A 113 11.71 -9.25 -9.26
N LEU A 114 10.89 -10.04 -8.57
CA LEU A 114 10.04 -9.58 -7.46
C LEU A 114 10.44 -10.17 -6.11
N GLY A 115 11.45 -11.05 -6.05
CA GLY A 115 11.90 -11.67 -4.79
C GLY A 115 10.89 -12.65 -4.16
N MET A 116 9.82 -13.00 -4.87
CA MET A 116 8.76 -13.88 -4.35
C MET A 116 9.10 -15.35 -4.62
N GLU A 117 9.24 -16.13 -3.55
CA GLU A 117 9.73 -17.51 -3.67
C GLU A 117 8.72 -18.48 -4.28
N ILE A 118 7.41 -18.20 -4.15
CA ILE A 118 6.34 -19.12 -4.53
C ILE A 118 5.54 -18.50 -5.67
N SER A 119 5.70 -19.05 -6.87
CA SER A 119 4.89 -18.70 -8.03
C SER A 119 4.56 -19.94 -8.85
N ARG A 120 3.31 -20.06 -9.31
CA ARG A 120 2.84 -21.19 -10.11
C ARG A 120 1.69 -20.80 -11.03
N LEU A 121 1.81 -21.15 -12.31
CA LEU A 121 0.68 -21.13 -13.24
C LEU A 121 -0.05 -22.47 -13.23
N VAL A 122 -1.34 -22.46 -12.92
CA VAL A 122 -2.21 -23.64 -12.91
C VAL A 122 -3.21 -23.53 -14.05
N LEU A 123 -3.12 -24.42 -15.03
CA LEU A 123 -4.00 -24.39 -16.21
C LEU A 123 -5.36 -25.03 -15.88
N CYS A 124 -6.45 -24.44 -16.35
CA CYS A 124 -7.80 -24.94 -16.11
C CYS A 124 -8.03 -26.34 -16.67
N ALA A 125 -7.40 -26.68 -17.80
CA ALA A 125 -7.42 -28.03 -18.35
C ALA A 125 -6.91 -29.11 -17.37
N ARG A 126 -5.98 -28.76 -16.47
CA ARG A 126 -5.47 -29.66 -15.41
C ARG A 126 -6.35 -29.69 -14.16
N LEU A 127 -7.23 -28.69 -14.00
CA LEU A 127 -8.15 -28.58 -12.86
C LEU A 127 -9.52 -29.21 -13.15
N ALA A 128 -9.90 -29.31 -14.43
CA ALA A 128 -11.19 -29.88 -14.85
C ALA A 128 -11.38 -31.35 -14.42
N GLU A 129 -10.29 -32.08 -14.17
CA GLU A 129 -10.32 -33.46 -13.67
C GLU A 129 -10.67 -33.55 -12.18
N THR A 130 -10.65 -32.42 -11.45
CA THR A 130 -10.87 -32.37 -10.00
C THR A 130 -12.24 -31.77 -9.67
N GLN A 131 -13.20 -32.59 -9.27
CA GLN A 131 -14.50 -32.14 -8.75
C GLN A 131 -14.40 -31.67 -7.28
N HIS A 132 -13.49 -30.74 -6.99
CA HIS A 132 -13.23 -30.29 -5.62
C HIS A 132 -14.05 -29.04 -5.27
N LYS A 133 -14.74 -29.02 -4.12
CA LYS A 133 -15.48 -27.83 -3.64
C LYS A 133 -14.60 -26.58 -3.54
N ALA A 134 -13.33 -26.76 -3.17
CA ALA A 134 -12.32 -25.69 -3.14
C ALA A 134 -12.09 -25.01 -4.49
N LEU A 135 -12.32 -25.69 -5.61
CA LEU A 135 -12.18 -25.10 -6.93
C LEU A 135 -13.34 -24.13 -7.23
N GLN A 136 -14.56 -24.46 -6.79
CA GLN A 136 -15.73 -23.61 -6.95
C GLN A 136 -15.58 -22.28 -6.18
N SER A 137 -15.09 -22.33 -4.94
CA SER A 137 -14.84 -21.12 -4.15
C SER A 137 -13.77 -20.23 -4.78
N VAL A 138 -12.71 -20.82 -5.33
CA VAL A 138 -11.67 -20.09 -6.05
C VAL A 138 -12.24 -19.42 -7.30
N TYR A 139 -13.00 -20.14 -8.13
CA TYR A 139 -13.61 -19.56 -9.33
C TYR A 139 -14.58 -18.42 -9.01
N ALA A 140 -15.43 -18.57 -7.99
CA ALA A 140 -16.33 -17.50 -7.56
C ALA A 140 -15.59 -16.22 -7.13
N ARG A 141 -14.41 -16.34 -6.51
CA ARG A 141 -13.56 -15.18 -6.18
C ARG A 141 -13.00 -14.51 -7.45
N LEU A 142 -12.61 -15.32 -8.44
CA LEU A 142 -12.00 -14.87 -9.69
C LEU A 142 -12.98 -14.31 -10.73
N GLU A 143 -14.29 -14.38 -10.48
CA GLU A 143 -15.30 -13.68 -11.29
C GLU A 143 -15.16 -12.16 -11.19
N LYS A 144 -14.69 -11.67 -10.04
CA LYS A 144 -14.50 -10.23 -9.79
C LYS A 144 -13.15 -9.69 -10.25
N GLY A 145 -12.27 -10.56 -10.78
CA GLY A 145 -10.91 -10.22 -11.16
C GLY A 145 -9.86 -10.90 -10.29
N ALA A 146 -8.74 -10.22 -10.05
CA ALA A 146 -7.68 -10.71 -9.18
C ALA A 146 -8.16 -10.81 -7.72
N TYR A 147 -7.61 -11.77 -6.98
CA TYR A 147 -7.89 -11.93 -5.56
C TYR A 147 -6.60 -11.89 -4.74
N PHE A 148 -6.59 -11.10 -3.68
CA PHE A 148 -5.50 -11.00 -2.72
C PHE A 148 -5.97 -11.40 -1.33
N GLY A 149 -5.20 -12.22 -0.63
CA GLY A 149 -5.46 -12.56 0.76
C GLY A 149 -5.07 -13.98 1.12
N ARG A 150 -5.91 -14.64 1.93
CA ARG A 150 -5.64 -15.98 2.48
C ARG A 150 -6.55 -17.02 1.85
N LEU A 151 -5.98 -18.20 1.60
CA LEU A 151 -6.73 -19.36 1.13
C LEU A 151 -6.86 -20.41 2.23
N THR A 152 -7.87 -21.26 2.11
CA THR A 152 -7.99 -22.45 2.95
C THR A 152 -6.89 -23.46 2.61
N GLU A 153 -6.58 -24.38 3.53
CA GLU A 153 -5.52 -25.38 3.30
C GLU A 153 -5.81 -26.30 2.10
N ASP A 154 -7.09 -26.59 1.83
CA ASP A 154 -7.49 -27.37 0.65
C ASP A 154 -7.29 -26.58 -0.65
N GLU A 155 -7.61 -25.28 -0.65
CA GLU A 155 -7.34 -24.38 -1.78
C GLU A 155 -5.83 -24.26 -2.03
N LYS A 156 -5.01 -24.11 -0.97
CA LYS A 156 -3.55 -24.08 -1.09
C LYS A 156 -3.01 -25.40 -1.63
N ARG A 157 -3.50 -26.55 -1.14
CA ARG A 157 -3.07 -27.87 -1.63
C ARG A 157 -3.40 -28.05 -3.11
N LEU A 158 -4.59 -27.62 -3.53
CA LEU A 158 -5.02 -27.65 -4.93
C LEU A 158 -4.14 -26.79 -5.84
N LEU A 159 -3.85 -25.55 -5.42
CA LEU A 159 -3.19 -24.55 -6.27
C LEU A 159 -1.66 -24.58 -6.18
N LEU A 160 -1.09 -24.87 -5.01
CA LEU A 160 0.36 -24.88 -4.78
C LEU A 160 0.96 -26.29 -4.75
N GLY A 161 0.14 -27.33 -4.60
CA GLY A 161 0.61 -28.71 -4.51
C GLY A 161 1.28 -29.01 -3.17
N HIS A 162 2.55 -29.44 -3.19
CA HIS A 162 3.21 -30.06 -2.03
C HIS A 162 3.87 -29.06 -1.06
N ALA A 163 3.83 -27.75 -1.33
CA ALA A 163 4.40 -26.70 -0.47
C ALA A 163 3.38 -25.67 0.09
N PRO A 164 2.17 -26.06 0.56
CA PRO A 164 1.14 -25.10 0.98
C PRO A 164 1.48 -24.39 2.30
N GLN A 165 2.28 -25.02 3.16
CA GLN A 165 2.54 -24.58 4.54
C GLN A 165 3.35 -23.27 4.64
N ARG A 166 4.03 -22.88 3.55
CA ARG A 166 4.85 -21.66 3.50
C ARG A 166 4.10 -20.45 2.93
N ALA A 167 2.81 -20.58 2.60
CA ALA A 167 2.01 -19.49 2.05
C ALA A 167 1.12 -18.84 3.14
N GLY A 168 1.57 -17.69 3.65
CA GLY A 168 0.84 -16.86 4.61
C GLY A 168 -0.21 -15.97 3.95
N SER A 169 0.10 -15.41 2.77
CA SER A 169 -0.82 -14.67 1.91
C SER A 169 -0.55 -14.99 0.43
N LEU A 170 -1.55 -14.77 -0.43
CA LEU A 170 -1.52 -15.14 -1.85
C LEU A 170 -2.21 -14.09 -2.73
N ALA A 171 -1.70 -13.94 -3.95
CA ALA A 171 -2.37 -13.33 -5.09
C ALA A 171 -2.81 -14.41 -6.08
N LEU A 172 -4.08 -14.38 -6.48
CA LEU A 172 -4.65 -15.19 -7.53
C LEU A 172 -4.99 -14.31 -8.72
N MET A 173 -4.27 -14.49 -9.82
CA MET A 173 -4.42 -13.72 -11.04
C MET A 173 -5.08 -14.58 -12.11
N PRO A 174 -6.29 -14.24 -12.57
CA PRO A 174 -6.95 -14.99 -13.63
C PRO A 174 -6.27 -14.72 -14.98
N VAL A 175 -5.87 -15.78 -15.67
CA VAL A 175 -5.30 -15.70 -17.02
C VAL A 175 -6.41 -15.99 -18.01
N ARG A 176 -6.94 -14.94 -18.65
CA ARG A 176 -8.12 -15.02 -19.52
C ARG A 176 -7.81 -14.60 -20.94
N LYS A 177 -8.44 -15.27 -21.91
CA LYS A 177 -8.53 -14.85 -23.31
C LYS A 177 -10.00 -14.78 -23.70
N ASP A 178 -10.46 -13.63 -24.19
CA ASP A 178 -11.85 -13.46 -24.67
C ASP A 178 -12.90 -13.98 -23.66
N ALA A 179 -12.71 -13.66 -22.37
CA ALA A 179 -13.47 -14.12 -21.20
C ALA A 179 -13.24 -15.59 -20.75
N GLU A 180 -12.70 -16.46 -21.60
CA GLU A 180 -12.33 -17.83 -21.23
C GLU A 180 -11.17 -17.85 -20.23
N LEU A 181 -11.34 -18.56 -19.11
CA LEU A 181 -10.28 -18.75 -18.12
C LEU A 181 -9.36 -19.90 -18.57
N LEU A 182 -8.16 -19.55 -19.01
CA LEU A 182 -7.15 -20.54 -19.44
C LEU A 182 -6.37 -21.11 -18.23
N GLY A 183 -6.21 -20.30 -17.19
CA GLY A 183 -5.52 -20.71 -15.97
C GLY A 183 -5.55 -19.65 -14.87
N ILE A 184 -4.95 -20.01 -13.75
CA ILE A 184 -4.80 -19.17 -12.57
C ILE A 184 -3.31 -19.06 -12.29
N TRP A 185 -2.77 -17.84 -12.32
CA TRP A 185 -1.42 -17.59 -11.87
C TRP A 185 -1.43 -17.23 -10.39
N VAL A 186 -0.73 -18.05 -9.62
CA VAL A 186 -0.70 -18.00 -8.15
C VAL A 186 0.67 -17.48 -7.73
N ILE A 187 0.69 -16.40 -6.96
CA ILE A 187 1.89 -15.88 -6.31
C ILE A 187 1.63 -15.92 -4.81
N ALA A 188 2.58 -16.43 -4.02
CA ALA A 188 2.41 -16.54 -2.59
C ALA A 188 3.62 -15.99 -1.82
N SER A 189 3.34 -15.41 -0.67
CA SER A 189 4.31 -14.89 0.28
C SER A 189 4.17 -15.64 1.61
N PRO A 190 5.29 -15.94 2.31
CA PRO A 190 5.23 -16.44 3.68
C PRO A 190 4.69 -15.40 4.67
N ASP A 191 4.80 -14.11 4.33
CA ASP A 191 4.25 -13.04 5.14
C ASP A 191 2.73 -12.94 4.96
N PRO A 192 1.93 -13.13 6.04
CA PRO A 192 0.47 -13.04 5.98
C PRO A 192 -0.07 -11.61 5.77
N GLY A 193 0.78 -10.58 5.89
CA GLY A 193 0.44 -9.17 5.66
C GLY A 193 0.85 -8.65 4.27
N HIS A 194 1.50 -9.47 3.44
CA HIS A 194 2.04 -9.02 2.15
C HIS A 194 0.95 -8.78 1.10
N PHE A 195 0.09 -9.77 0.82
CA PHE A 195 -1.02 -9.62 -0.12
C PHE A 195 -2.30 -9.19 0.58
N GLN A 196 -2.65 -7.91 0.43
CA GLN A 196 -3.83 -7.30 1.06
C GLN A 196 -4.93 -7.00 0.04
N PRO A 197 -6.23 -7.01 0.45
CA PRO A 197 -7.36 -6.85 -0.48
C PRO A 197 -7.42 -5.52 -1.23
N ASP A 198 -6.75 -4.48 -0.73
CA ASP A 198 -6.68 -3.12 -1.26
C ASP A 198 -5.53 -2.93 -2.27
N MET A 199 -4.67 -3.93 -2.45
CA MET A 199 -3.60 -3.88 -3.46
C MET A 199 -4.15 -3.78 -4.88
N ASP A 200 -3.49 -2.98 -5.71
CA ASP A 200 -3.77 -2.92 -7.13
C ASP A 200 -3.21 -4.15 -7.87
N ALA A 201 -3.95 -4.60 -8.88
CA ALA A 201 -3.65 -5.74 -9.72
C ALA A 201 -3.28 -5.35 -11.16
N LEU A 202 -3.32 -4.07 -11.53
CA LEU A 202 -3.30 -3.60 -12.91
C LEU A 202 -2.12 -4.16 -13.72
N LEU A 203 -0.88 -3.94 -13.25
CA LEU A 203 0.33 -4.33 -13.98
C LEU A 203 0.43 -5.84 -14.18
N ILE A 204 0.11 -6.62 -13.15
CA ILE A 204 0.14 -8.08 -13.22
C ILE A 204 -1.01 -8.60 -14.10
N SER A 205 -2.16 -7.92 -14.09
CA SER A 205 -3.29 -8.24 -14.96
C SER A 205 -2.95 -8.03 -16.44
N GLN A 206 -2.28 -6.93 -16.78
CA GLN A 206 -1.77 -6.68 -18.14
C GLN A 206 -0.76 -7.75 -18.57
N LEU A 207 0.15 -8.17 -17.69
CA LEU A 207 1.03 -9.31 -17.96
C LEU A 207 0.24 -10.61 -18.18
N CYS A 208 -0.84 -10.85 -17.41
CA CYS A 208 -1.70 -12.01 -17.60
C CYS A 208 -2.37 -12.03 -18.98
N GLU A 209 -2.71 -10.87 -19.57
CA GLU A 209 -3.23 -10.78 -20.94
C GLU A 209 -2.18 -11.25 -21.96
N VAL A 210 -0.93 -10.80 -21.84
CA VAL A 210 0.19 -11.23 -22.69
C VAL A 210 0.41 -12.75 -22.57
N VAL A 211 0.41 -13.25 -21.34
CA VAL A 211 0.54 -14.69 -21.03
C VAL A 211 -0.62 -15.47 -21.66
N ALA A 212 -1.86 -14.98 -21.57
CA ALA A 212 -3.03 -15.64 -22.14
C ALA A 212 -2.94 -15.75 -23.67
N LEU A 213 -2.55 -14.67 -24.35
CA LEU A 213 -2.32 -14.66 -25.80
C LEU A 213 -1.23 -15.66 -26.17
N LYS A 214 -0.15 -15.72 -25.39
CA LYS A 214 0.96 -16.65 -25.63
C LYS A 214 0.53 -18.10 -25.45
N ILE A 215 -0.21 -18.43 -24.39
CA ILE A 215 -0.78 -19.77 -24.16
C ILE A 215 -1.64 -20.19 -25.36
N ALA A 216 -2.52 -19.30 -25.83
CA ALA A 216 -3.38 -19.59 -26.97
C ALA A 216 -2.58 -19.84 -28.26
N SER A 217 -1.46 -19.13 -28.48
CA SER A 217 -0.60 -19.34 -29.65
C SER A 217 -0.02 -20.76 -29.73
N PHE A 218 0.30 -21.38 -28.58
CA PHE A 218 0.79 -22.76 -28.54
C PHE A 218 -0.28 -23.78 -28.92
N GLY A 219 -1.55 -23.50 -28.64
CA GLY A 219 -2.67 -24.35 -29.04
C GLY A 219 -2.91 -24.38 -30.55
N HIS A 220 -2.68 -23.25 -31.24
CA HIS A 220 -2.86 -23.12 -32.69
C HIS A 220 -1.68 -23.69 -33.50
N GLY A 221 -0.51 -23.88 -32.88
CA GLY A 221 0.69 -24.43 -33.52
C GLY A 221 0.66 -25.93 -33.83
N ARG A 222 -0.40 -26.66 -33.47
CA ARG A 222 -0.56 -28.10 -33.79
C ARG A 222 -1.19 -28.37 -35.17
N LEU A 223 -1.45 -27.33 -35.98
CA LEU A 223 -2.07 -27.45 -37.32
C LEU A 223 -1.15 -27.04 -38.47
N ARG A 224 0.17 -27.06 -38.30
CA ARG A 224 1.14 -26.89 -39.40
C ARG A 224 2.21 -27.95 -39.37
#